data_AF-A0A1B2HHM5-F1
#
_entry.id   AF-A0A1B2HHM5-F1
#
_cell.length_a   1.000
_cell.length_b   1.000
_cell.length_c   1.000
_cell.angle_alpha   90.00
_cell.angle_beta   90.00
_cell.angle_gamma   90.00
#
_symmetry.space_group_name_H-M   'P 1'
#
loop_
_entity.id
_entity.type
_entity.pdbx_description
1 polymer ?
#
loop_
_entity_poly.entity_id
_entity_poly.type
_entity_poly.pdbx_seq_one_letter_code
_entity_poly.pdbx_strand_id
1 'polypeptide(L)'
;MKLGIIARAAAVVLFAGTMSIAAAGTSQAADVTLDITYSCTFTLIGAQDQPSTVTATNMPDSATAGVPTAEGQTQVVSTVSESATSVLNWLGAATVEGTLSTTNTINNAGTVSSATATLTIPKTNVAPSGTFNVTGTGVFPSLTLANPGTTTINLGNASLTLTPRHADGSTTFLGTFTSPCTVKAGQNTKLHEFQVA
;
A
#
# COMPACT_ATOMS: atom_id res chain seq x y z
N MET A 1 84.80 -26.76 -14.17
CA MET A 1 84.13 -25.97 -15.23
C MET A 1 82.71 -26.51 -15.41
N LYS A 2 81.69 -25.67 -15.16
CA LYS A 2 80.25 -25.74 -15.56
C LYS A 2 79.51 -27.09 -15.42
N LEU A 3 78.66 -27.30 -14.40
CA LEU A 3 77.23 -26.92 -14.21
C LEU A 3 76.24 -27.58 -15.20
N GLY A 4 75.30 -28.37 -14.66
CA GLY A 4 74.13 -28.89 -15.38
C GLY A 4 73.12 -29.58 -14.45
N ILE A 5 72.13 -28.82 -13.98
CA ILE A 5 70.98 -29.21 -13.14
C ILE A 5 69.82 -29.61 -14.05
N ILE A 6 69.07 -30.69 -13.76
CA ILE A 6 67.60 -30.72 -13.98
C ILE A 6 66.93 -31.62 -12.92
N ALA A 7 66.27 -31.00 -11.94
CA ALA A 7 65.41 -31.64 -10.96
C ALA A 7 63.98 -31.81 -11.50
N ARG A 8 63.36 -32.97 -11.27
CA ARG A 8 61.96 -33.25 -11.60
C ARG A 8 61.06 -32.79 -10.45
N ALA A 9 60.19 -31.81 -10.71
CA ALA A 9 59.19 -31.32 -9.77
C ALA A 9 58.01 -32.31 -9.68
N ALA A 10 57.61 -32.64 -8.45
CA ALA A 10 56.40 -33.40 -8.14
C ALA A 10 55.19 -32.44 -8.07
N ALA A 11 54.10 -32.82 -8.72
CA ALA A 11 52.85 -32.06 -8.79
C ALA A 11 52.09 -32.13 -7.46
N VAL A 12 51.74 -30.97 -6.89
CA VAL A 12 50.79 -30.82 -5.79
C VAL A 12 49.45 -30.43 -6.41
N VAL A 13 48.43 -31.27 -6.24
CA VAL A 13 47.04 -31.03 -6.69
C VAL A 13 46.36 -30.17 -5.62
N LEU A 14 46.08 -28.91 -5.94
CA LEU A 14 45.25 -28.02 -5.13
C LEU A 14 43.77 -28.28 -5.42
N PHE A 15 43.03 -28.79 -4.43
CA PHE A 15 41.57 -28.77 -4.43
C PHE A 15 41.11 -27.33 -4.18
N ALA A 16 40.68 -26.63 -5.24
CA ALA A 16 39.96 -25.38 -5.12
C ALA A 16 38.51 -25.67 -4.71
N GLY A 17 38.22 -25.54 -3.42
CA GLY A 17 36.85 -25.53 -2.90
C GLY A 17 36.14 -24.25 -3.35
N THR A 18 35.24 -24.37 -4.32
CA THR A 18 34.34 -23.28 -4.72
C THR A 18 33.24 -23.14 -3.67
N MET A 19 33.44 -22.24 -2.71
CA MET A 19 32.34 -21.74 -1.87
C MET A 19 31.35 -21.03 -2.78
N SER A 20 30.22 -21.69 -3.05
CA SER A 20 29.07 -21.08 -3.70
C SER A 20 28.54 -19.98 -2.78
N ILE A 21 28.86 -18.73 -3.12
CA ILE A 21 28.21 -17.56 -2.52
C ILE A 21 26.73 -17.70 -2.87
N ALA A 22 25.90 -17.99 -1.88
CA ALA A 22 24.46 -17.82 -2.00
C ALA A 22 24.24 -16.34 -2.36
N ALA A 23 23.86 -16.08 -3.61
CA ALA A 23 23.37 -14.78 -3.99
C ALA A 23 22.16 -14.51 -3.10
N ALA A 24 22.30 -13.58 -2.15
CA ALA A 24 21.17 -12.98 -1.48
C ALA A 24 20.33 -12.37 -2.61
N GLY A 25 19.24 -13.05 -2.97
CA GLY A 25 18.34 -12.59 -4.02
C GLY A 25 17.92 -11.18 -3.66
N THR A 26 18.20 -10.23 -4.55
CA THR A 26 17.56 -8.93 -4.48
C THR A 26 16.07 -9.19 -4.59
N SER A 27 15.35 -9.10 -3.47
CA SER A 27 13.90 -9.02 -3.46
C SER A 27 13.54 -7.91 -4.43
N GLN A 28 13.03 -8.28 -5.59
CA GLN A 28 12.42 -7.31 -6.48
C GLN A 28 11.20 -6.74 -5.73
N ALA A 29 10.87 -5.51 -6.04
CA ALA A 29 9.72 -4.82 -5.49
C ALA A 29 8.52 -5.17 -6.37
N ALA A 30 7.43 -5.68 -5.80
CA ALA A 30 6.19 -5.88 -6.54
C ALA A 30 5.37 -4.60 -6.62
N ASP A 31 4.78 -4.41 -7.80
CA ASP A 31 3.66 -3.52 -8.01
C ASP A 31 2.37 -4.35 -8.03
N VAL A 32 1.47 -4.07 -7.10
CA VAL A 32 0.18 -4.76 -6.96
C VAL A 32 -0.97 -3.79 -7.15
N THR A 33 -2.07 -4.28 -7.71
CA THR A 33 -3.30 -3.51 -7.92
C THR A 33 -4.50 -4.34 -7.52
N LEU A 34 -5.44 -3.72 -6.81
CA LEU A 34 -6.70 -4.33 -6.39
C LEU A 34 -7.85 -3.34 -6.52
N ASP A 35 -8.87 -3.72 -7.27
CA ASP A 35 -10.14 -3.00 -7.32
C ASP A 35 -11.06 -3.45 -6.17
N ILE A 36 -11.60 -2.48 -5.45
CA ILE A 36 -12.43 -2.70 -4.27
C ILE A 36 -13.48 -1.59 -4.15
N THR A 37 -14.67 -1.94 -3.69
CA THR A 37 -15.71 -0.95 -3.37
C THR A 37 -15.82 -0.78 -1.86
N TYR A 38 -15.66 0.45 -1.39
CA TYR A 38 -15.94 0.84 -0.01
C TYR A 38 -17.35 1.42 0.10
N SER A 39 -18.09 1.08 1.14
CA SER A 39 -19.32 1.77 1.55
C SER A 39 -18.99 2.75 2.66
N CYS A 40 -18.98 4.04 2.35
CA CYS A 40 -18.70 5.13 3.28
C CYS A 40 -20.00 5.75 3.81
N THR A 41 -20.12 5.91 5.12
CA THR A 41 -21.33 6.50 5.74
C THR A 41 -21.11 7.98 6.00
N PHE A 42 -21.80 8.81 5.23
CA PHE A 42 -21.79 10.26 5.35
C PHE A 42 -23.02 10.74 6.11
N THR A 43 -22.85 11.68 7.05
CA THR A 43 -23.95 12.17 7.91
C THR A 43 -25.12 12.77 7.11
N LEU A 44 -24.85 13.43 5.98
CA LEU A 44 -25.87 14.13 5.20
C LEU A 44 -26.55 13.26 4.13
N ILE A 45 -25.85 12.27 3.58
CA ILE A 45 -26.32 11.47 2.42
C ILE A 45 -26.35 9.96 2.68
N GLY A 46 -26.10 9.55 3.93
CA GLY A 46 -26.07 8.15 4.32
C GLY A 46 -24.90 7.37 3.71
N ALA A 47 -25.11 6.07 3.55
CA ALA A 47 -24.12 5.18 2.95
C ALA A 47 -24.00 5.41 1.44
N GLN A 48 -22.77 5.56 0.96
CA GLN A 48 -22.45 5.71 -0.45
C GLN A 48 -21.35 4.72 -0.82
N ASP A 49 -21.57 3.99 -1.91
CA ASP A 49 -20.55 3.13 -2.50
C ASP A 49 -19.52 3.98 -3.25
N GLN A 50 -18.26 3.72 -2.96
CA GLN A 50 -17.09 4.37 -3.53
C GLN A 50 -16.22 3.28 -4.17
N PRO A 51 -16.36 3.05 -5.48
CA PRO A 51 -15.43 2.23 -6.22
C PRO A 51 -14.02 2.82 -6.11
N SER A 52 -13.04 1.97 -5.81
CA SER A 52 -11.66 2.37 -5.57
C SER A 52 -10.69 1.39 -6.24
N THR A 53 -9.66 1.94 -6.87
CA THR A 53 -8.50 1.16 -7.33
C THR A 53 -7.35 1.45 -6.37
N VAL A 54 -6.86 0.41 -5.70
CA VAL A 54 -5.71 0.47 -4.79
C VAL A 54 -4.49 -0.03 -5.53
N THR A 55 -3.47 0.81 -5.65
CA THR A 55 -2.17 0.47 -6.22
C THR A 55 -1.12 0.57 -5.14
N ALA A 56 -0.36 -0.49 -4.91
CA ALA A 56 0.81 -0.43 -4.05
C ALA A 56 2.06 -0.82 -4.83
N THR A 57 3.09 0.00 -4.74
CA THR A 57 4.38 -0.22 -5.40
C THR A 57 5.47 -0.40 -4.36
N ASN A 58 6.56 -1.05 -4.73
CA ASN A 58 7.64 -1.41 -3.81
C ASN A 58 7.18 -2.30 -2.64
N MET A 59 6.20 -3.16 -2.87
CA MET A 59 5.80 -4.16 -1.90
C MET A 59 6.83 -5.30 -1.86
N PRO A 60 7.06 -5.94 -0.70
CA PRO A 60 8.03 -7.02 -0.59
C PRO A 60 7.57 -8.26 -1.37
N ASP A 61 8.39 -8.75 -2.30
CA ASP A 61 8.19 -10.06 -2.97
C ASP A 61 8.59 -11.24 -2.09
N SER A 62 9.44 -10.97 -1.10
CA SER A 62 9.86 -11.90 -0.06
C SER A 62 10.34 -11.12 1.17
N ALA A 63 10.42 -11.77 2.32
CA ALA A 63 11.03 -11.19 3.51
C ALA A 63 11.82 -12.25 4.29
N THR A 64 12.61 -11.78 5.26
CA THR A 64 13.33 -12.64 6.21
C THR A 64 12.72 -12.47 7.59
N ALA A 65 12.46 -13.57 8.29
CA ALA A 65 11.90 -13.51 9.63
C ALA A 65 12.76 -12.64 10.57
N GLY A 66 12.10 -11.74 11.32
CA GLY A 66 12.73 -10.79 12.24
C GLY A 66 13.41 -9.59 11.58
N VAL A 67 13.46 -9.51 10.25
CA VAL A 67 14.02 -8.37 9.51
C VAL A 67 12.88 -7.46 9.03
N PRO A 68 12.95 -6.14 9.27
CA PRO A 68 11.97 -5.20 8.74
C PRO A 68 11.95 -5.21 7.19
N THR A 69 10.77 -5.26 6.59
CA THR A 69 10.61 -5.09 5.14
C THR A 69 10.89 -3.65 4.71
N ALA A 70 11.12 -3.43 3.42
CA ALA A 70 11.05 -2.08 2.88
C ALA A 70 9.64 -1.48 3.08
N GLU A 71 9.57 -0.14 3.13
CA GLU A 71 8.31 0.59 3.05
C GLU A 71 7.78 0.56 1.61
N GLY A 72 6.47 0.31 1.46
CA GLY A 72 5.79 0.37 0.18
C GLY A 72 5.18 1.74 -0.06
N GLN A 73 4.96 2.13 -1.32
CA GLN A 73 4.14 3.29 -1.64
C GLN A 73 2.73 2.82 -1.96
N THR A 74 1.73 3.61 -1.59
CA THR A 74 0.32 3.28 -1.85
C THR A 74 -0.41 4.46 -2.45
N GLN A 75 -1.18 4.20 -3.49
CA GLN A 75 -2.11 5.11 -4.11
C GLN A 75 -3.50 4.49 -4.10
N VAL A 76 -4.51 5.29 -3.83
CA VAL A 76 -5.92 4.90 -3.94
C VAL A 76 -6.64 5.94 -4.76
N VAL A 77 -7.22 5.52 -5.89
CA VAL A 77 -8.11 6.35 -6.68
C VAL A 77 -9.54 5.93 -6.39
N SER A 78 -10.35 6.83 -5.84
CA SER A 78 -11.75 6.56 -5.50
C SER A 78 -12.69 7.43 -6.31
N THR A 79 -13.79 6.84 -6.78
CA THR A 79 -14.85 7.57 -7.48
C THR A 79 -15.88 8.09 -6.49
N VAL A 80 -16.01 9.42 -6.46
CA VAL A 80 -17.05 10.14 -5.72
C VAL A 80 -18.37 10.05 -6.46
N SER A 81 -19.44 9.70 -5.74
CA SER A 81 -20.77 9.53 -6.32
C SER A 81 -21.38 10.86 -6.72
N GLU A 82 -22.30 10.84 -7.69
CA GLU A 82 -23.01 12.04 -8.12
C GLU A 82 -23.77 12.73 -6.97
N SER A 83 -24.36 11.96 -6.06
CA SER A 83 -25.04 12.47 -4.85
C SER A 83 -24.08 13.24 -3.94
N ALA A 84 -22.87 12.72 -3.72
CA ALA A 84 -21.83 13.41 -2.95
C ALA A 84 -21.36 14.68 -3.68
N THR A 85 -21.17 14.62 -5.01
CA THR A 85 -20.86 15.81 -5.82
C THR A 85 -21.95 16.87 -5.71
N SER A 86 -23.23 16.51 -5.79
CA SER A 86 -24.34 17.46 -5.65
C SER A 86 -24.35 18.13 -4.28
N VAL A 87 -24.09 17.38 -3.21
CA VAL A 87 -23.98 17.97 -1.86
C VAL A 87 -22.77 18.88 -1.76
N LEU A 88 -21.59 18.49 -2.25
CA LEU A 88 -20.41 19.35 -2.25
C LEU A 88 -20.67 20.68 -2.99
N ASN A 89 -21.33 20.63 -4.15
CA ASN A 89 -21.72 21.83 -4.88
C ASN A 89 -22.75 22.67 -4.11
N TRP A 90 -23.73 22.04 -3.46
CA TRP A 90 -24.72 22.73 -2.61
C TRP A 90 -24.07 23.43 -1.40
N LEU A 91 -23.01 22.83 -0.84
CA LEU A 91 -22.18 23.44 0.21
C LEU A 91 -21.29 24.58 -0.33
N GLY A 92 -21.26 24.82 -1.64
CA GLY A 92 -20.38 25.80 -2.29
C GLY A 92 -18.90 25.38 -2.30
N ALA A 93 -18.62 24.08 -2.18
CA ALA A 93 -17.25 23.56 -2.21
C ALA A 93 -16.69 23.62 -3.63
N ALA A 94 -15.60 24.36 -3.81
CA ALA A 94 -14.81 24.34 -5.05
C ALA A 94 -13.79 23.18 -5.03
N THR A 95 -13.29 22.83 -3.84
CA THR A 95 -12.29 21.77 -3.68
C THR A 95 -12.56 20.91 -2.45
N VAL A 96 -12.03 19.69 -2.48
CA VAL A 96 -11.99 18.78 -1.33
C VAL A 96 -10.55 18.28 -1.13
N GLU A 97 -10.14 18.18 0.13
CA GLU A 97 -8.84 17.63 0.55
C GLU A 97 -9.02 16.87 1.86
N GLY A 98 -8.04 16.03 2.23
CA GLY A 98 -8.16 15.29 3.49
C GLY A 98 -7.21 14.12 3.62
N THR A 99 -7.64 13.10 4.37
CA THR A 99 -6.88 11.89 4.62
C THR A 99 -7.78 10.65 4.60
N LEU A 100 -7.19 9.53 4.18
CA LEU A 100 -7.79 8.20 4.26
C LEU A 100 -6.88 7.34 5.13
N SER A 101 -7.39 6.83 6.24
CA SER A 101 -6.66 5.90 7.11
C SER A 101 -7.28 4.52 7.01
N THR A 102 -6.49 3.52 6.62
CA THR A 102 -6.95 2.14 6.40
C THR A 102 -6.20 1.21 7.34
N THR A 103 -6.94 0.33 8.02
CA THR A 103 -6.34 -0.74 8.82
C THR A 103 -6.29 -2.01 8.00
N ASN A 104 -5.07 -2.44 7.65
CA ASN A 104 -4.84 -3.67 6.88
C ASN A 104 -4.60 -4.84 7.83
N THR A 105 -5.10 -6.01 7.47
CA THR A 105 -4.85 -7.26 8.18
C THR A 105 -3.66 -7.97 7.56
N ILE A 106 -2.71 -8.37 8.39
CA ILE A 106 -1.52 -9.11 7.98
C ILE A 106 -1.61 -10.50 8.62
N ASN A 107 -1.58 -11.55 7.81
CA ASN A 107 -1.49 -12.91 8.31
C ASN A 107 -0.11 -13.46 7.98
N ASN A 108 0.76 -13.59 8.98
CA ASN A 108 2.11 -14.12 8.86
C ASN A 108 2.15 -15.57 9.37
N ALA A 109 2.03 -16.53 8.45
CA ALA A 109 2.03 -17.97 8.74
C ALA A 109 1.02 -18.40 9.84
N GLY A 110 -0.17 -17.81 9.84
CA GLY A 110 -1.24 -18.07 10.81
C GLY A 110 -1.29 -17.06 11.96
N THR A 111 -0.23 -16.27 12.16
CA THR A 111 -0.23 -15.17 13.13
C THR A 111 -0.85 -13.92 12.52
N VAL A 112 -1.99 -13.48 13.04
CA VAL A 112 -2.70 -12.29 12.55
C VAL A 112 -2.29 -11.04 13.32
N SER A 113 -1.93 -9.99 12.59
CA SER A 113 -1.67 -8.64 13.10
C SER A 113 -2.32 -7.59 12.19
N SER A 114 -2.19 -6.32 12.56
CA SER A 114 -2.73 -5.20 11.79
C SER A 114 -1.70 -4.10 11.58
N ALA A 115 -1.71 -3.48 10.42
CA ALA A 115 -0.93 -2.28 10.13
C ALA A 115 -1.83 -1.19 9.55
N THR A 116 -1.67 0.03 10.06
CA THR A 116 -2.40 1.19 9.57
C THR A 116 -1.59 1.89 8.50
N ALA A 117 -2.20 2.14 7.34
CA ALA A 117 -1.68 3.02 6.31
C ALA A 117 -2.50 4.31 6.28
N THR A 118 -1.85 5.45 6.21
CA THR A 118 -2.51 6.76 6.11
C THR A 118 -2.11 7.40 4.80
N LEU A 119 -3.12 7.76 4.01
CA LEU A 119 -2.98 8.39 2.72
C LEU A 119 -3.47 9.83 2.80
N THR A 120 -2.74 10.74 2.18
CA THR A 120 -3.11 12.14 2.03
C THR A 120 -3.86 12.30 0.72
N ILE A 121 -5.01 12.95 0.77
CA ILE A 121 -5.80 13.38 -0.39
C ILE A 121 -5.47 14.87 -0.60
N PRO A 122 -4.68 15.21 -1.64
CA PRO A 122 -4.38 16.60 -1.94
C PRO A 122 -5.64 17.32 -2.42
N LYS A 123 -5.57 18.66 -2.44
CA LYS A 123 -6.63 19.53 -2.93
C LYS A 123 -7.08 19.12 -4.33
N THR A 124 -8.31 18.63 -4.42
CA THR A 124 -8.94 18.12 -5.64
C THR A 124 -10.13 18.99 -5.98
N ASN A 125 -10.27 19.39 -7.25
CA ASN A 125 -11.40 20.19 -7.70
C ASN A 125 -12.68 19.34 -7.70
N VAL A 126 -13.75 19.89 -7.12
CA VAL A 126 -15.07 19.27 -7.17
C VAL A 126 -15.62 19.45 -8.58
N ALA A 127 -16.11 18.37 -9.19
CA ALA A 127 -16.76 18.47 -10.49
C ALA A 127 -18.08 19.26 -10.38
N PRO A 128 -18.45 20.04 -11.40
CA PRO A 128 -19.70 20.81 -11.38
C PRO A 128 -20.95 19.93 -11.33
N SER A 129 -20.85 18.68 -11.81
CA SER A 129 -21.92 17.67 -11.77
C SER A 129 -21.34 16.27 -12.00
N GLY A 130 -22.15 15.23 -11.79
CA GLY A 130 -21.76 13.85 -12.04
C GLY A 130 -20.72 13.31 -11.06
N THR A 131 -20.05 12.22 -11.44
CA THR A 131 -18.98 11.61 -10.64
C THR A 131 -17.63 12.27 -10.92
N PHE A 132 -16.73 12.25 -9.94
CA PHE A 132 -15.32 12.62 -10.14
C PHE A 132 -14.41 11.75 -9.29
N ASN A 133 -13.12 11.72 -9.63
CA ASN A 133 -12.15 10.92 -8.89
C ASN A 133 -11.36 11.77 -7.90
N VAL A 134 -11.07 11.18 -6.74
CA VAL A 134 -10.11 11.68 -5.77
C VAL A 134 -8.97 10.67 -5.64
N THR A 135 -7.75 11.17 -5.49
CA THR A 135 -6.56 10.33 -5.36
C THR A 135 -5.94 10.55 -3.99
N GLY A 136 -5.85 9.49 -3.18
CA GLY A 136 -5.03 9.46 -1.97
C GLY A 136 -3.66 8.85 -2.27
N THR A 137 -2.61 9.37 -1.64
CA THR A 137 -1.26 8.78 -1.69
C THR A 137 -0.65 8.70 -0.30
N GLY A 138 0.05 7.62 -0.01
CA GLY A 138 0.69 7.41 1.29
C GLY A 138 1.74 6.30 1.23
N VAL A 139 2.18 5.90 2.42
CA VAL A 139 3.20 4.87 2.60
C VAL A 139 2.57 3.68 3.32
N PHE A 140 2.86 2.49 2.82
CA PHE A 140 2.61 1.25 3.55
C PHE A 140 3.81 0.99 4.48
N PRO A 141 3.58 0.87 5.79
CA PRO A 141 4.68 0.83 6.76
C PRO A 141 5.54 -0.42 6.60
N SER A 142 6.79 -0.32 7.04
CA SER A 142 7.67 -1.49 7.20
C SER A 142 7.05 -2.50 8.16
N LEU A 143 7.13 -3.78 7.79
CA LEU A 143 6.62 -4.89 8.61
C LEU A 143 7.79 -5.71 9.15
N THR A 144 7.76 -6.01 10.45
CA THR A 144 8.65 -7.02 11.04
C THR A 144 7.84 -8.30 11.25
N LEU A 145 8.15 -9.33 10.46
CA LEU A 145 7.40 -10.59 10.42
C LEU A 145 8.18 -11.65 11.20
N ALA A 146 7.57 -12.28 12.19
CA ALA A 146 8.28 -13.17 13.11
C ALA A 146 8.40 -14.61 12.60
N ASN A 147 7.46 -15.04 11.75
CA ASN A 147 7.31 -16.44 11.39
C ASN A 147 7.68 -16.67 9.93
N PRO A 148 8.56 -17.64 9.63
CA PRO A 148 8.73 -18.13 8.26
C PRO A 148 7.42 -18.73 7.72
N GLY A 149 7.18 -18.55 6.42
CA GLY A 149 6.02 -19.06 5.71
C GLY A 149 5.25 -18.00 4.94
N THR A 150 4.09 -18.40 4.41
CA THR A 150 3.26 -17.54 3.57
C THR A 150 2.67 -16.40 4.40
N THR A 151 2.81 -15.18 3.87
CA THR A 151 2.24 -13.97 4.46
C THR A 151 1.27 -13.33 3.49
N THR A 152 0.08 -12.98 3.96
CA THR A 152 -0.92 -12.23 3.18
C THR A 152 -1.17 -10.86 3.78
N ILE A 153 -1.39 -9.88 2.91
CA ILE A 153 -1.85 -8.53 3.27
C ILE A 153 -3.25 -8.37 2.70
N ASN A 154 -4.20 -8.08 3.58
CA ASN A 154 -5.60 -7.89 3.24
C ASN A 154 -6.03 -6.46 3.58
N LEU A 155 -6.71 -5.81 2.63
CA LEU A 155 -7.36 -4.53 2.88
C LEU A 155 -8.48 -4.70 3.91
N GLY A 156 -8.53 -3.78 4.87
CA GLY A 156 -9.61 -3.72 5.86
C GLY A 156 -10.43 -2.44 5.73
N ASN A 157 -11.15 -2.12 6.80
CA ASN A 157 -11.96 -0.91 6.85
C ASN A 157 -11.09 0.35 6.88
N ALA A 158 -11.70 1.46 6.48
CA ALA A 158 -11.04 2.74 6.41
C ALA A 158 -11.84 3.85 7.12
N SER A 159 -11.15 4.92 7.47
CA SER A 159 -11.68 6.16 8.01
C SER A 159 -11.30 7.28 7.08
N LEU A 160 -12.30 7.94 6.49
CA LEU A 160 -12.12 9.00 5.51
C LEU A 160 -12.38 10.35 6.19
N THR A 161 -11.37 11.19 6.31
CA THR A 161 -11.50 12.55 6.83
C THR A 161 -11.37 13.54 5.69
N LEU A 162 -12.38 14.39 5.48
CA LEU A 162 -12.42 15.34 4.37
C LEU A 162 -12.74 16.75 4.84
N THR A 163 -12.20 17.73 4.12
CA THR A 163 -12.42 19.15 4.32
C THR A 163 -12.82 19.79 3.00
N PRO A 164 -14.14 19.97 2.74
CA PRO A 164 -14.62 20.77 1.63
C PRO A 164 -14.32 22.25 1.86
N ARG A 165 -13.83 22.94 0.81
CA ARG A 165 -13.47 24.36 0.84
C ARG A 165 -14.10 25.13 -0.30
N HIS A 166 -14.42 26.39 -0.02
CA HIS A 166 -14.80 27.38 -1.01
C HIS A 166 -13.61 27.76 -1.92
N ALA A 167 -13.89 28.49 -2.99
CA ALA A 167 -12.86 28.95 -3.94
C ALA A 167 -11.80 29.87 -3.29
N ASP A 168 -12.18 30.62 -2.26
CA ASP A 168 -11.28 31.49 -1.48
C ASP A 168 -10.40 30.72 -0.47
N GLY A 169 -10.57 29.39 -0.36
CA GLY A 169 -9.83 28.52 0.55
C GLY A 169 -10.41 28.40 1.96
N SER A 170 -11.46 29.16 2.28
CA SER A 170 -12.20 28.98 3.54
C SER A 170 -12.94 27.64 3.55
N THR A 171 -13.14 27.06 4.73
CA THR A 171 -13.93 25.82 4.87
C THR A 171 -15.40 26.10 4.66
N THR A 172 -16.12 25.17 4.03
CA THR A 172 -17.59 25.25 4.00
C THR A 172 -18.18 25.15 5.42
N PHE A 173 -19.47 25.45 5.58
CA PHE A 173 -20.13 25.35 6.89
C PHE A 173 -20.05 23.95 7.52
N LEU A 174 -19.87 22.90 6.70
CA LEU A 174 -19.72 21.52 7.16
C LEU A 174 -18.39 21.33 7.93
N GLY A 175 -17.39 22.18 7.67
CA GLY A 175 -16.06 22.04 8.25
C GLY A 175 -15.36 20.76 7.82
N THR A 176 -14.43 20.30 8.64
CA THR A 176 -13.81 18.97 8.49
C THR A 176 -14.71 17.91 9.09
N PHE A 177 -14.95 16.84 8.36
CA PHE A 177 -15.74 15.70 8.83
C PHE A 177 -15.02 14.38 8.60
N THR A 178 -15.37 13.38 9.40
CA THR A 178 -14.86 12.01 9.27
C THR A 178 -16.00 11.05 9.01
N SER A 179 -15.82 10.15 8.06
CA SER A 179 -16.79 9.14 7.65
C SER A 179 -16.17 7.75 7.71
N PRO A 180 -16.80 6.79 8.41
CA PRO A 180 -16.33 5.42 8.39
C PRO A 180 -16.65 4.78 7.04
N CYS A 181 -15.70 4.04 6.50
CA CYS A 181 -15.78 3.31 5.25
C CYS A 181 -15.54 1.82 5.51
N THR A 182 -16.46 0.99 5.02
CA THR A 182 -16.38 -0.47 5.18
C THR A 182 -16.19 -1.13 3.83
N VAL A 183 -15.41 -2.19 3.77
CA VAL A 183 -15.32 -2.98 2.54
C VAL A 183 -16.66 -3.67 2.30
N LYS A 184 -17.24 -3.51 1.10
CA LYS A 184 -18.50 -4.17 0.75
C LYS A 184 -18.30 -5.69 0.75
N ALA A 185 -19.27 -6.41 1.32
CA ALA A 185 -19.20 -7.86 1.51
C ALA A 185 -19.08 -8.61 0.16
N GLY A 186 -18.40 -9.76 0.18
CA GLY A 186 -18.25 -10.64 -0.97
C GLY A 186 -17.11 -10.29 -1.94
N GLN A 187 -16.28 -9.29 -1.62
CA GLN A 187 -15.11 -8.91 -2.43
C GLN A 187 -13.84 -9.60 -1.95
N ASN A 188 -12.90 -9.84 -2.88
CA ASN A 188 -11.54 -10.23 -2.53
C ASN A 188 -10.80 -9.03 -1.91
N THR A 189 -10.30 -9.19 -0.70
CA THR A 189 -9.52 -8.15 -0.01
C THR A 189 -8.02 -8.39 -0.01
N LYS A 190 -7.55 -9.54 -0.53
CA LYS A 190 -6.14 -9.87 -0.56
C LYS A 190 -5.42 -8.97 -1.56
N LEU A 191 -4.68 -7.99 -1.05
CA LEU A 191 -3.88 -7.05 -1.83
C LEU A 191 -2.58 -7.69 -2.29
N HIS A 192 -1.92 -8.44 -1.41
CA HIS A 192 -0.61 -9.02 -1.68
C HIS A 192 -0.39 -10.33 -0.92
N GLU A 193 0.47 -11.18 -1.46
CA GLU A 193 0.90 -12.43 -0.85
C GLU A 193 2.37 -12.70 -1.21
N PHE A 194 3.18 -13.05 -0.21
CA PHE A 194 4.61 -13.32 -0.38
C PHE A 194 5.13 -14.32 0.65
N GLN A 195 6.36 -14.81 0.45
CA GLN A 195 7.00 -15.76 1.37
C GLN A 195 7.97 -15.07 2.33
N VAL A 196 7.95 -15.52 3.57
CA VAL A 196 8.94 -15.16 4.59
C VAL A 196 9.86 -16.36 4.80
N ALA A 197 11.17 -16.16 4.67
CA ALA A 197 12.20 -17.19 4.91
C ALA A 197 12.69 -17.18 6.36
#